data_AF-A0A960T3F2-F1
#
_entry.id   AF-A0A960T3F2-F1
#
_cell.length_a   1.000
_cell.length_b   1.000
_cell.length_c   1.000
_cell.angle_alpha   90.00
_cell.angle_beta   90.00
_cell.angle_gamma   90.00
#
_symmetry.space_group_name_H-M   'P 1'
#
loop_
_entity.id
_entity.type
_entity.pdbx_description
1 polymer ?
#
loop_
_entity_poly.entity_id
_entity_poly.type
_entity_poly.pdbx_seq_one_letter_code
_entity_poly.pdbx_strand_id
1 'polypeptide(L)'
;NIVQRMDGMIGEVKIYRGTMDPSAFADERDALVAKWITGPAGTDFATWITGTFASGTVTLQGPDDDDDGDGISNLLEFAIEGEDPTVPNPSVGSFDGSSLSFNKRQTPAVTGITYLIEESTDLGASDPWEEVAGGSYVNDATTVSYMLPGGPAKHFIRLRVTQP
;
A
#
# COMPACT_ATOMS: atom_id res chain seq x y z
N ASN A 1 -4.70 48.66 15.11
CA ASN A 1 -5.82 48.01 14.40
C ASN A 1 -5.26 46.75 13.74
N ILE A 2 -5.32 45.61 14.43
CA ILE A 2 -4.81 44.34 13.86
C ILE A 2 -5.97 43.79 13.02
N VAL A 3 -5.85 43.95 11.70
CA VAL A 3 -6.78 43.35 10.75
C VAL A 3 -6.69 41.84 10.94
N GLN A 4 -7.78 41.20 11.36
CA GLN A 4 -7.87 39.74 11.34
C GLN A 4 -7.62 39.29 9.90
N ARG A 5 -6.53 38.54 9.69
CA ARG A 5 -6.26 37.85 8.44
C ARG A 5 -6.43 36.35 8.71
N MET A 6 -7.19 35.68 7.87
CA MET A 6 -7.24 34.21 7.87
C MET A 6 -5.99 33.72 7.13
N ASP A 7 -5.08 33.06 7.85
CA ASP A 7 -3.82 32.54 7.29
C ASP A 7 -4.01 31.10 6.76
N GLY A 8 -4.92 30.98 5.78
CA GLY A 8 -5.26 29.73 5.11
C GLY A 8 -6.42 28.95 5.72
N MET A 9 -7.28 28.43 4.85
CA MET A 9 -8.12 27.26 5.13
C MET A 9 -7.67 26.17 4.15
N ILE A 10 -7.20 25.04 4.67
CA ILE A 10 -6.97 23.83 3.88
C ILE A 10 -8.22 22.96 4.10
N GLY A 11 -9.06 22.83 3.07
CA GLY A 11 -10.29 22.01 3.11
C GLY A 11 -11.40 22.51 2.19
N GLU A 12 -12.51 21.76 2.15
CA GLU A 12 -13.73 22.10 1.41
C GLU A 12 -14.78 22.71 2.34
N VAL A 13 -15.39 23.83 1.93
CA VAL A 13 -16.53 24.44 2.63
C VAL A 13 -17.79 24.18 1.84
N LYS A 14 -18.71 23.38 2.40
CA LYS A 14 -20.05 23.16 1.82
C LYS A 14 -21.06 24.09 2.49
N ILE A 15 -21.74 24.92 1.69
CA ILE A 15 -22.77 25.87 2.13
C ILE A 15 -24.12 25.41 1.61
N TYR A 16 -25.09 25.25 2.51
CA TYR A 16 -26.43 24.77 2.18
C TYR A 16 -27.48 25.89 2.31
N ARG A 17 -28.51 25.87 1.45
CA ARG A 17 -29.67 26.76 1.60
C ARG A 17 -30.65 26.14 2.59
N GLY A 18 -30.74 26.73 3.78
CA GLY A 18 -31.62 26.25 4.86
C GLY A 18 -30.91 25.31 5.83
N THR A 19 -31.60 24.95 6.91
CA THR A 19 -31.08 24.05 7.93
C THR A 19 -31.14 22.62 7.43
N MET A 20 -29.99 21.93 7.42
CA MET A 20 -29.96 20.50 7.10
C MET A 20 -30.54 19.70 8.26
N ASP A 21 -31.12 18.53 7.96
CA ASP A 21 -31.47 17.56 9.01
C ASP A 21 -30.20 17.14 9.78
N PRO A 22 -30.26 16.94 11.10
CA PRO A 22 -29.09 16.56 11.89
C PRO A 22 -28.36 15.30 11.38
N SER A 23 -29.10 14.32 10.84
CA SER A 23 -28.50 13.09 10.29
C SER A 23 -27.70 13.35 9.03
N ALA A 24 -28.29 14.08 8.07
CA ALA A 24 -27.61 14.47 6.84
C ALA A 24 -26.39 15.37 7.11
N PHE A 25 -26.46 16.25 8.12
CA PHE A 25 -25.29 17.05 8.54
C PHE A 25 -24.17 16.17 9.10
N ALA A 26 -24.51 15.13 9.88
CA ALA A 26 -23.53 14.18 10.37
C ALA A 26 -22.87 13.40 9.23
N ASP A 27 -23.64 12.92 8.26
CA ASP A 27 -23.12 12.21 7.09
C ASP A 27 -22.16 13.09 6.26
N GLU A 28 -22.53 14.35 6.03
CA GLU A 28 -21.69 15.32 5.30
C GLU A 28 -20.41 15.68 6.06
N ARG A 29 -20.51 15.86 7.38
CA ARG A 29 -19.34 16.08 8.24
C ARG A 29 -18.41 14.86 8.17
N ASP A 30 -18.93 13.66 8.29
CA ASP A 30 -18.14 12.43 8.36
C ASP A 30 -17.48 12.15 6.99
N ALA A 31 -18.17 12.40 5.88
CA ALA A 31 -17.59 12.35 4.54
C ALA A 31 -16.47 13.37 4.34
N LEU A 32 -16.62 14.59 4.86
CA LEU A 32 -15.57 15.61 4.80
C LEU A 32 -14.37 15.27 5.69
N VAL A 33 -14.59 14.71 6.88
CA VAL A 33 -13.53 14.22 7.76
C VAL A 33 -12.79 13.06 7.10
N ALA A 34 -13.51 12.10 6.52
CA ALA A 34 -12.94 11.00 5.75
C ALA A 34 -12.09 11.51 4.59
N LYS A 35 -12.58 12.49 3.83
CA LYS A 35 -11.88 13.04 2.67
C LYS A 35 -10.64 13.85 3.02
N TRP A 36 -10.71 14.70 4.06
CA TRP A 36 -9.69 15.73 4.30
C TRP A 36 -8.81 15.48 5.51
N ILE A 37 -9.23 14.63 6.45
CA ILE A 37 -8.50 14.40 7.70
C ILE A 37 -7.95 12.98 7.75
N THR A 38 -8.80 11.96 7.59
CA THR A 38 -8.36 10.56 7.79
C THR A 38 -7.96 9.84 6.51
N GLY A 39 -8.37 10.33 5.34
CA GLY A 39 -8.37 9.51 4.12
C GLY A 39 -9.45 8.41 4.18
N PRO A 40 -9.73 7.71 3.06
CA PRO A 40 -10.54 6.49 3.12
C PRO A 40 -9.89 5.50 4.09
N ALA A 41 -10.69 4.91 4.99
CA ALA A 41 -10.21 3.85 5.86
C ALA A 41 -9.63 2.72 5.00
N GLY A 42 -8.36 2.38 5.23
CA GLY A 42 -7.74 1.29 4.50
C GLY A 42 -8.49 -0.03 4.74
N THR A 43 -8.54 -0.87 3.72
CA THR A 43 -9.05 -2.25 3.84
C THR A 43 -7.94 -3.13 4.41
N ASP A 44 -8.27 -4.04 5.31
CA ASP A 44 -7.34 -5.06 5.81
C ASP A 44 -7.37 -6.32 4.93
N PHE A 45 -6.34 -7.16 5.07
CA PHE A 45 -6.21 -8.38 4.27
C PHE A 45 -7.42 -9.30 4.40
N ALA A 46 -7.89 -9.54 5.64
CA ALA A 46 -8.99 -10.45 5.93
C ALA A 46 -10.31 -10.02 5.27
N THR A 47 -10.57 -8.71 5.19
CA THR A 47 -11.75 -8.19 4.48
C THR A 47 -11.56 -8.32 2.97
N TRP A 48 -10.40 -7.92 2.46
CA TRP A 48 -10.12 -7.90 1.02
C TRP A 48 -10.19 -9.29 0.38
N ILE A 49 -9.57 -10.30 1.00
CA ILE A 49 -9.44 -11.64 0.40
C ILE A 49 -10.78 -12.38 0.25
N THR A 50 -11.79 -12.01 1.05
CA THR A 50 -13.15 -12.57 0.96
C THR A 50 -14.02 -11.88 -0.10
N GLY A 51 -13.46 -10.88 -0.79
CA GLY A 51 -14.15 -10.09 -1.80
C GLY A 51 -14.47 -10.86 -3.09
N THR A 52 -15.07 -10.14 -4.03
CA THR A 52 -15.25 -10.60 -5.41
C THR A 52 -14.30 -9.86 -6.32
N PHE A 53 -13.53 -10.64 -7.07
CA PHE A 53 -12.48 -10.21 -7.98
C PHE A 53 -12.92 -10.36 -9.43
N ALA A 54 -12.08 -9.95 -10.38
CA ALA A 54 -12.47 -9.95 -11.79
C ALA A 54 -12.75 -11.36 -12.33
N SER A 55 -12.01 -12.36 -11.86
CA SER A 55 -12.15 -13.76 -12.28
C SER A 55 -12.97 -14.62 -11.30
N GLY A 56 -13.53 -14.03 -10.25
CA GLY A 56 -14.43 -14.71 -9.31
C GLY A 56 -14.06 -14.50 -7.86
N THR A 57 -14.07 -15.57 -7.08
CA THR A 57 -13.76 -15.55 -5.64
C THR A 57 -12.56 -16.42 -5.37
N VAL A 58 -11.71 -16.01 -4.42
CA VAL A 58 -10.53 -16.76 -3.99
C VAL A 58 -10.94 -18.02 -3.23
N THR A 59 -10.34 -19.15 -3.57
CA THR A 59 -10.60 -20.46 -2.92
C THR A 59 -9.63 -20.73 -1.76
N LEU A 60 -8.35 -20.39 -1.96
CA LEU A 60 -7.27 -20.48 -0.99
C LEU A 60 -6.97 -19.08 -0.45
N GLN A 61 -7.50 -18.74 0.74
CA GLN A 61 -7.54 -17.36 1.25
C GLN A 61 -6.47 -17.05 2.31
N GLY A 62 -5.56 -17.98 2.58
CA GLY A 62 -4.44 -17.76 3.50
C GLY A 62 -3.49 -16.68 2.95
N PRO A 63 -2.81 -15.92 3.81
CA PRO A 63 -1.88 -14.88 3.36
C PRO A 63 -0.66 -15.42 2.59
N ASP A 64 -0.27 -16.67 2.87
CA ASP A 64 0.80 -17.39 2.19
C ASP A 64 0.28 -18.34 1.10
N ASP A 65 -1.05 -18.39 0.90
CA ASP A 65 -1.63 -19.15 -0.19
C ASP A 65 -1.43 -18.40 -1.52
N ASP A 66 -1.56 -19.14 -2.61
CA ASP A 66 -1.41 -18.73 -4.00
C ASP A 66 -2.57 -19.41 -4.77
N ASP A 67 -3.70 -18.71 -4.89
CA ASP A 67 -4.94 -19.30 -5.40
C ASP A 67 -4.91 -19.50 -6.93
N ASP A 68 -4.17 -18.68 -7.65
CA ASP A 68 -4.07 -18.72 -9.10
C ASP A 68 -2.81 -19.43 -9.64
N GLY A 69 -1.86 -19.75 -8.76
CA GLY A 69 -0.71 -20.61 -9.01
C GLY A 69 0.45 -19.93 -9.72
N ASP A 70 0.58 -18.61 -9.59
CA ASP A 70 1.64 -17.83 -10.25
C ASP A 70 2.93 -17.67 -9.41
N GLY A 71 2.89 -18.12 -8.16
CA GLY A 71 4.00 -18.06 -7.20
C GLY A 71 4.05 -16.77 -6.38
N ILE A 72 3.07 -15.89 -6.48
CA ILE A 72 2.88 -14.68 -5.68
C ILE A 72 1.85 -15.02 -4.60
N SER A 73 2.15 -14.68 -3.35
CA SER A 73 1.21 -14.95 -2.26
C SER A 73 0.08 -13.91 -2.22
N ASN A 74 -1.09 -14.32 -1.76
CA ASN A 74 -2.25 -13.45 -1.58
C ASN A 74 -1.92 -12.17 -0.78
N LEU A 75 -1.03 -12.26 0.23
CA LEU A 75 -0.62 -11.08 1.01
C LEU A 75 0.21 -10.09 0.18
N LEU A 76 1.05 -10.60 -0.72
CA LEU A 76 1.84 -9.75 -1.61
C LEU A 76 0.93 -9.10 -2.66
N GLU A 77 -0.03 -9.85 -3.21
CA GLU A 77 -1.03 -9.29 -4.13
C GLU A 77 -1.91 -8.25 -3.46
N PHE A 78 -2.35 -8.49 -2.22
CA PHE A 78 -3.06 -7.50 -1.43
C PHE A 78 -2.26 -6.19 -1.29
N ALA A 79 -0.95 -6.30 -1.08
CA ALA A 79 -0.08 -5.17 -0.84
C ALA A 79 0.24 -4.35 -2.11
N ILE A 80 0.24 -4.97 -3.28
CA ILE A 80 0.69 -4.33 -4.53
C ILE A 80 -0.51 -3.87 -5.38
N GLU A 81 -0.38 -2.68 -5.96
CA GLU A 81 -1.42 -2.10 -6.82
C GLU A 81 -1.56 -2.90 -8.13
N GLY A 82 -2.79 -3.29 -8.45
CA GLY A 82 -3.12 -3.92 -9.73
C GLY A 82 -3.11 -5.45 -9.72
N GLU A 83 -2.69 -6.08 -8.64
CA GLU A 83 -2.73 -7.54 -8.52
C GLU A 83 -4.16 -8.05 -8.23
N ASP A 84 -4.44 -9.29 -8.62
CA ASP A 84 -5.73 -9.94 -8.46
C ASP A 84 -5.50 -11.44 -8.19
N PRO A 85 -5.84 -11.94 -6.97
CA PRO A 85 -5.52 -13.30 -6.52
C PRO A 85 -6.26 -14.40 -7.27
N THR A 86 -7.00 -14.05 -8.32
CA THR A 86 -7.72 -14.97 -9.18
C THR A 86 -7.18 -14.98 -10.61
N VAL A 87 -6.09 -14.25 -10.91
CA VAL A 87 -5.54 -14.07 -12.26
C VAL A 87 -4.01 -13.99 -12.22
N PRO A 88 -3.29 -14.98 -12.81
CA PRO A 88 -1.84 -15.01 -12.79
C PRO A 88 -1.18 -13.71 -13.27
N ASN A 89 -0.35 -13.13 -12.42
CA ASN A 89 0.29 -11.84 -12.60
C ASN A 89 1.73 -11.99 -13.12
N PRO A 90 2.12 -11.22 -14.16
CA PRO A 90 3.45 -11.38 -14.76
C PRO A 90 4.60 -10.78 -13.93
N SER A 91 4.33 -9.79 -13.07
CA SER A 91 5.31 -9.15 -12.17
C SER A 91 4.64 -8.18 -11.19
N VAL A 92 5.04 -8.23 -9.92
CA VAL A 92 4.59 -7.31 -8.84
C VAL A 92 5.37 -6.00 -8.74
N GLY A 93 6.42 -5.84 -9.54
CA GLY A 93 7.29 -4.67 -9.47
C GLY A 93 8.11 -4.44 -10.74
N SER A 94 9.01 -3.47 -10.67
CA SER A 94 9.92 -3.12 -11.76
C SER A 94 11.36 -3.11 -11.28
N PHE A 95 12.26 -3.62 -12.13
CA PHE A 95 13.71 -3.50 -11.95
C PHE A 95 14.34 -2.97 -13.24
N ASP A 96 15.00 -1.81 -13.16
CA ASP A 96 15.62 -1.15 -14.33
C ASP A 96 17.13 -1.43 -14.49
N GLY A 97 17.66 -2.35 -13.69
CA GLY A 97 19.10 -2.65 -13.62
C GLY A 97 19.82 -1.94 -12.47
N SER A 98 19.21 -0.92 -11.88
CA SER A 98 19.79 -0.16 -10.75
C SER A 98 18.79 0.20 -9.66
N SER A 99 17.49 0.15 -9.96
CA SER A 99 16.41 0.51 -9.05
C SER A 99 15.34 -0.58 -9.04
N LEU A 100 15.02 -1.07 -7.85
CA LEU A 100 13.88 -1.95 -7.59
C LEU A 100 12.73 -1.09 -7.04
N SER A 101 11.53 -1.23 -7.60
CA SER A 101 10.37 -0.42 -7.20
C SER A 101 9.07 -1.22 -7.24
N PHE A 102 8.21 -0.97 -6.25
CA PHE A 102 6.88 -1.55 -6.11
C PHE A 102 5.85 -0.47 -5.78
N ASN A 103 4.73 -0.47 -6.50
CA ASN A 103 3.61 0.43 -6.22
C ASN A 103 2.70 -0.21 -5.16
N LYS A 104 2.51 0.47 -4.03
CA LYS A 104 1.62 0.02 -2.97
C LYS A 104 0.17 0.19 -3.40
N ARG A 105 -0.69 -0.75 -3.05
CA ARG A 105 -2.11 -0.68 -3.35
C ARG A 105 -2.78 0.56 -2.74
N GLN A 106 -3.44 1.34 -3.60
CA GLN A 106 -4.20 2.54 -3.29
C GLN A 106 -5.70 2.36 -3.50
N THR A 107 -6.13 1.36 -4.27
CA THR A 107 -7.55 1.11 -4.55
C THR A 107 -7.96 -0.36 -4.31
N PRO A 108 -8.60 -0.67 -3.17
CA PRO A 108 -8.72 0.19 -2.00
C PRO A 108 -7.36 0.41 -1.33
N ALA A 109 -7.20 1.53 -0.62
CA ALA A 109 -5.99 1.75 0.19
C ALA A 109 -5.89 0.64 1.24
N VAL A 110 -4.69 0.20 1.56
CA VAL A 110 -4.45 -0.94 2.45
C VAL A 110 -4.07 -0.50 3.86
N THR A 111 -4.45 -1.30 4.86
CA THR A 111 -4.04 -1.12 6.25
C THR A 111 -3.62 -2.46 6.86
N GLY A 112 -2.95 -2.42 8.02
CA GLY A 112 -2.58 -3.63 8.75
C GLY A 112 -1.41 -4.40 8.16
N ILE A 113 -0.60 -3.79 7.29
CA ILE A 113 0.61 -4.39 6.74
C ILE A 113 1.81 -3.44 6.81
N THR A 114 3.00 -4.03 6.86
CA THR A 114 4.30 -3.34 6.82
C THR A 114 5.07 -3.79 5.59
N TYR A 115 5.79 -2.86 4.97
CA TYR A 115 6.65 -3.08 3.82
C TYR A 115 8.10 -2.87 4.23
N LEU A 116 8.98 -3.77 3.85
CA LEU A 116 10.42 -3.63 3.98
C LEU A 116 11.08 -4.10 2.68
N ILE A 117 12.08 -3.39 2.20
CA ILE A 117 13.03 -4.00 1.25
C ILE A 117 14.16 -4.58 2.09
N GLU A 118 14.45 -5.86 1.87
CA GLU A 118 15.55 -6.55 2.54
C GLU A 118 16.63 -6.91 1.53
N GLU A 119 17.87 -6.91 1.98
CA GLU A 119 19.03 -7.36 1.21
C GLU A 119 19.83 -8.47 1.90
N SER A 120 20.57 -9.20 1.09
CA SER A 120 21.56 -10.19 1.52
C SER A 120 22.55 -10.45 0.38
N THR A 121 23.77 -10.83 0.70
CA THR A 121 24.80 -11.23 -0.26
C THR A 121 24.82 -12.73 -0.57
N ASP A 122 24.05 -13.54 0.17
CA ASP A 122 24.07 -15.01 0.05
C ASP A 122 22.70 -15.70 0.25
N LEU A 123 21.61 -14.97 0.05
CA LEU A 123 20.22 -15.43 0.25
C LEU A 123 19.86 -15.77 1.70
N GLY A 124 20.57 -15.21 2.68
CA GLY A 124 20.29 -15.46 4.09
C GLY A 124 21.04 -16.66 4.68
N ALA A 125 22.05 -17.19 3.99
CA ALA A 125 22.74 -18.41 4.40
C ALA A 125 23.72 -18.14 5.56
N SER A 126 24.61 -17.18 5.39
CA SER A 126 25.51 -16.66 6.44
C SER A 126 25.34 -15.14 6.61
N ASP A 127 24.84 -14.46 5.59
CA ASP A 127 24.48 -13.05 5.61
C ASP A 127 22.95 -12.91 5.70
N PRO A 128 22.39 -12.70 6.90
CA PRO A 128 20.94 -12.70 7.12
C PRO A 128 20.26 -11.61 6.29
N TRP A 129 18.97 -11.80 6.01
CA TRP A 129 18.16 -10.75 5.40
C TRP A 129 17.99 -9.60 6.38
N GLU A 130 18.44 -8.41 5.98
CA GLU A 130 18.32 -7.19 6.76
C GLU A 130 17.63 -6.11 5.93
N GLU A 131 16.88 -5.22 6.59
CA GLU A 131 16.25 -4.09 5.92
C GLU A 131 17.31 -3.15 5.33
N VAL A 132 17.11 -2.75 4.07
CA VAL A 132 17.98 -1.78 3.41
C VAL A 132 17.89 -0.42 4.10
N ALA A 133 19.01 0.29 4.19
CA ALA A 133 19.07 1.61 4.82
C ALA A 133 19.72 2.65 3.91
N GLY A 134 19.44 3.93 4.17
CA GLY A 134 20.08 5.07 3.49
C GLY A 134 19.14 5.88 2.61
N GLY A 135 19.67 6.96 2.02
CA GLY A 135 18.87 7.93 1.26
C GLY A 135 18.32 7.45 -0.09
N SER A 136 18.76 6.28 -0.56
CA SER A 136 18.23 5.62 -1.76
C SER A 136 17.03 4.73 -1.49
N TYR A 137 16.71 4.46 -0.22
CA TYR A 137 15.55 3.70 0.20
C TYR A 137 14.36 4.63 0.40
N VAL A 138 13.28 4.35 -0.33
CA VAL A 138 12.01 5.06 -0.24
C VAL A 138 10.95 4.07 0.22
N ASN A 139 10.23 4.44 1.26
CA ASN A 139 9.09 3.68 1.76
C ASN A 139 8.02 4.70 2.21
N ASP A 140 7.27 5.21 1.23
CA ASP A 140 6.26 6.24 1.43
C ASP A 140 4.82 5.67 1.31
N ALA A 141 3.81 6.54 1.25
CA ALA A 141 2.41 6.10 1.19
C ALA A 141 2.06 5.32 -0.10
N THR A 142 2.81 5.54 -1.18
CA THR A 142 2.49 5.07 -2.53
C THR A 142 3.49 4.07 -3.07
N THR A 143 4.74 4.14 -2.63
CA THR A 143 5.84 3.39 -3.23
C THR A 143 6.76 2.84 -2.16
N VAL A 144 7.29 1.65 -2.41
CA VAL A 144 8.49 1.13 -1.74
C VAL A 144 9.53 0.80 -2.80
N SER A 145 10.70 1.43 -2.71
CA SER A 145 11.75 1.32 -3.73
C SER A 145 13.15 1.45 -3.14
N TYR A 146 14.12 0.85 -3.78
CA TYR A 146 15.52 0.95 -3.40
C TYR A 146 16.42 1.02 -4.63
N MET A 147 17.26 2.05 -4.68
CA MET A 147 18.36 2.12 -5.64
C MET A 147 19.57 1.38 -5.09
N LEU A 148 20.02 0.38 -5.85
CA LEU A 148 21.12 -0.48 -5.50
C LEU A 148 22.41 0.34 -5.36
N PRO A 149 23.17 0.15 -4.28
CA PRO A 149 24.51 0.70 -4.20
C PRO A 149 25.36 -0.01 -5.26
N GLY A 150 26.22 0.74 -5.96
CA GLY A 150 27.25 0.11 -6.79
C GLY A 150 28.05 -0.85 -5.91
N GLY A 151 28.08 -2.14 -6.28
CA GLY A 151 28.38 -3.18 -5.29
C GLY A 151 28.88 -4.51 -5.87
N PRO A 152 29.08 -5.51 -5.00
CA PRO A 152 29.68 -6.80 -5.37
C PRO A 152 28.83 -7.54 -6.42
N ALA A 153 29.45 -8.50 -7.11
CA ALA A 153 28.81 -9.27 -8.17
C ALA A 153 27.58 -10.09 -7.73
N LYS A 154 27.35 -10.24 -6.42
CA LYS A 154 26.18 -10.92 -5.84
C LYS A 154 25.56 -10.00 -4.78
N HIS A 155 24.36 -9.53 -5.08
CA HIS A 155 23.53 -8.71 -4.21
C HIS A 155 22.09 -9.14 -4.45
N PHE A 156 21.45 -9.71 -3.43
CA PHE A 156 20.07 -10.17 -3.49
C PHE A 156 19.18 -9.18 -2.74
N ILE A 157 18.02 -8.90 -3.31
CA ILE A 157 17.08 -7.92 -2.77
C ILE A 157 15.69 -8.49 -2.93
N ARG A 158 14.85 -8.30 -1.91
CA ARG A 158 13.45 -8.70 -1.95
C ARG A 158 12.56 -7.67 -1.29
N LEU A 159 11.31 -7.64 -1.72
CA LEU A 159 10.25 -7.05 -0.93
C LEU A 159 9.80 -8.05 0.13
N ARG A 160 9.63 -7.59 1.36
CA ARG A 160 8.98 -8.32 2.44
C ARG A 160 7.74 -7.54 2.87
N VAL A 161 6.60 -8.21 2.86
CA VAL A 161 5.34 -7.72 3.41
C VAL A 161 4.99 -8.57 4.61
N THR A 162 4.58 -7.94 5.71
CA THR A 162 4.13 -8.63 6.93
C THR A 162 2.85 -8.02 7.46
N GLN A 163 1.99 -8.85 8.05
CA GLN A 163 0.85 -8.43 8.86
C GLN A 163 1.06 -8.84 10.35
N PRO A 164 0.38 -8.19 11.31
CA PRO A 164 0.45 -8.51 12.75
C PRO A 164 0.06 -9.94 13.13
#